data_AF-A0AA86UET6-F1
#
_entry.id   AF-A0AA86UET6-F1
#
_cell.length_a   1.000
_cell.length_b   1.000
_cell.length_c   1.000
_cell.angle_alpha   90.00
_cell.angle_beta   90.00
_cell.angle_gamma   90.00
#
_symmetry.space_group_name_H-M   'P 1'
#
loop_
_entity.id
_entity.type
_entity.pdbx_description
1 polymer ?
#
loop_
_entity_poly.entity_id
_entity_poly.type
_entity_poly.pdbx_seq_one_letter_code
_entity_poly.pdbx_strand_id
1 'polypeptide(L)'
;MSIDDNDQFLIATTEQQIVIYPLYGKDGTFAFKNTIKVTERDDARILQIQPTLRAQLKIKKIQLKPAFIAKNRLISGLQNYLLVWDFKKALLNDFSSIRKIKLDAGIIGGGVQEKMIVGTENGWDFVQ
;
A
#
# COMPACT_ATOMS: atom_id res chain seq x y z
N MET A 1 1.04 -7.25 15.70
CA MET A 1 1.97 -6.37 14.97
C MET A 1 2.34 -5.26 15.92
N SER A 2 3.60 -5.18 16.37
CA SER A 2 4.10 -4.09 17.21
C SER A 2 4.69 -3.03 16.30
N ILE A 3 4.27 -1.77 16.47
CA ILE A 3 4.94 -0.63 15.86
C ILE A 3 6.18 -0.33 16.71
N ASP A 4 7.35 -0.27 16.09
CA ASP A 4 8.60 0.10 16.76
C ASP A 4 9.11 1.48 16.33
N ASP A 5 10.15 1.97 17.01
CA ASP A 5 10.65 3.33 16.76
C ASP A 5 11.42 3.44 15.42
N ASN A 6 11.68 2.34 14.71
CA ASN A 6 12.24 2.37 13.36
C ASN A 6 11.15 2.49 12.29
N ASP A 7 9.88 2.24 12.63
CA ASP A 7 8.77 2.37 11.69
C ASP A 7 8.51 3.84 11.35
N GLN A 8 8.70 4.19 10.08
CA GLN A 8 8.48 5.56 9.60
C GLN A 8 7.01 5.83 9.25
N PHE A 9 6.26 4.81 8.87
CA PHE A 9 4.90 4.93 8.36
C PHE A 9 4.01 3.81 8.89
N LEU A 10 2.77 4.16 9.22
CA LEU A 10 1.68 3.20 9.41
C LEU A 10 0.86 3.13 8.14
N ILE A 11 0.69 1.91 7.60
CA ILE A 11 -0.12 1.66 6.41
C ILE A 11 -1.44 1.03 6.85
N ALA A 12 -2.54 1.69 6.55
CA ALA A 12 -3.88 1.14 6.71
C ALA A 12 -4.49 0.87 5.34
N THR A 13 -5.29 -0.19 5.21
CA THR A 13 -6.02 -0.49 3.98
C THR A 13 -7.49 -0.69 4.31
N THR A 14 -8.35 -0.01 3.56
CA THR A 14 -9.81 -0.20 3.56
C THR A 14 -10.21 -0.90 2.27
N GLU A 15 -11.51 -1.17 2.07
CA GLU A 15 -11.98 -1.81 0.84
C GLU A 15 -11.53 -1.09 -0.45
N GLN A 16 -11.38 0.24 -0.43
CA GLN A 16 -11.14 1.05 -1.63
C GLN A 16 -9.95 2.00 -1.54
N GLN A 17 -9.33 2.12 -0.37
CA GLN A 17 -8.27 3.08 -0.12
C GLN A 17 -7.11 2.46 0.64
N ILE A 18 -5.90 2.97 0.38
CA ILE A 18 -4.73 2.77 1.23
C ILE A 18 -4.43 4.12 1.87
N VAL A 19 -4.21 4.14 3.17
CA VAL A 19 -3.82 5.34 3.91
C VAL A 19 -2.41 5.14 4.47
N ILE A 20 -1.53 6.08 4.17
CA ILE A 20 -0.16 6.11 4.67
C ILE A 20 -0.09 7.25 5.69
N TYR A 21 0.09 6.88 6.96
CA TYR A 21 0.23 7.81 8.06
C TYR A 21 1.71 7.95 8.43
N PRO A 22 2.31 9.14 8.31
CA PRO A 22 3.63 9.41 8.87
C PRO A 22 3.60 9.20 10.38
N LEU A 23 4.56 8.45 10.91
CA LEU A 23 4.69 8.22 12.35
C LEU A 23 5.61 9.24 13.04
N TYR A 24 6.11 10.21 12.29
CA TYR A 24 7.01 11.24 12.78
C TYR A 24 6.46 12.63 12.48
N GLY A 25 6.62 13.55 13.44
CA GLY A 25 6.37 14.97 13.26
C GLY A 25 7.48 15.64 12.46
N LYS A 26 7.25 16.89 12.04
CA LYS A 26 8.23 17.71 11.30
C LYS A 26 9.50 18.00 12.09
N ASP A 27 9.44 17.88 13.41
CA ASP A 27 10.54 18.03 14.36
C ASP A 27 11.30 16.71 14.60
N GLY A 28 10.87 15.60 14.00
CA GLY A 28 11.44 14.26 14.22
C GLY A 28 10.91 13.55 15.46
N THR A 29 9.88 14.08 16.13
CA THR A 29 9.25 13.40 17.27
C THR A 29 8.42 12.20 16.79
N PHE A 30 8.56 11.05 17.44
CA PHE A 30 7.78 9.85 17.14
C PHE A 30 6.35 9.94 17.71
N ALA A 31 5.35 9.90 16.83
CA ALA A 31 3.95 10.19 17.11
C ALA A 31 3.20 9.09 17.87
N PHE A 32 3.67 7.84 17.79
CA PHE A 32 2.96 6.72 18.42
C PHE A 32 3.12 6.70 19.94
N LYS A 33 4.25 7.21 20.47
CA LYS A 33 4.55 7.26 21.90
C LYS A 33 4.41 8.64 22.53
N ASN A 34 4.27 9.69 21.72
CA ASN A 34 4.24 11.08 22.18
C ASN A 34 3.04 11.83 21.63
N THR A 35 2.56 12.82 22.38
CA THR A 35 1.55 13.76 21.85
C THR A 35 2.24 14.82 20.99
N ILE A 36 1.99 14.80 19.69
CA ILE A 36 2.47 15.82 18.74
C ILE A 36 1.35 16.82 18.45
N LYS A 37 1.63 18.12 18.38
CA LYS A 37 0.60 19.11 18.01
C LYS A 37 0.16 18.90 16.57
N VAL A 38 -1.12 19.17 16.27
CA VAL A 38 -1.67 18.96 14.92
C VAL A 38 -0.87 19.71 13.85
N THR A 39 -0.39 20.91 14.14
CA THR A 39 0.41 21.75 13.23
C THR A 39 1.81 21.18 12.90
N GLU A 40 2.32 20.30 13.76
CA GLU A 40 3.65 19.67 13.66
C GLU A 40 3.56 18.29 12.99
N ARG A 41 2.35 17.81 12.68
CA ARG A 41 2.14 16.54 11.98
C ARG A 41 2.22 16.73 10.48
N ASP A 42 2.74 15.72 9.79
CA ASP A 42 2.56 15.60 8.36
C ASP A 42 1.20 14.97 8.05
N ASP A 43 0.55 15.44 6.98
CA ASP A 43 -0.76 14.92 6.58
C ASP A 43 -0.68 13.45 6.14
N ALA A 44 -1.75 12.70 6.41
CA ALA A 44 -1.89 11.36 5.85
C ALA A 44 -1.97 11.41 4.31
N ARG A 45 -1.38 10.43 3.63
CA ARG A 45 -1.54 10.25 2.17
C ARG A 45 -2.60 9.21 1.91
N ILE A 46 -3.61 9.55 1.11
CA ILE A 46 -4.74 8.67 0.81
C ILE A 46 -4.68 8.27 -0.65
N LEU A 47 -4.45 6.97 -0.90
CA LEU A 47 -4.55 6.35 -2.20
C LEU A 47 -5.95 5.82 -2.39
N GLN A 48 -6.74 6.50 -3.20
CA GLN A 48 -8.04 5.99 -3.62
C GLN A 48 -7.95 5.35 -4.99
N ILE A 49 -8.50 4.14 -5.14
CA ILE A 49 -8.67 3.50 -6.43
C ILE A 49 -9.68 4.29 -7.24
N GLN A 50 -9.18 4.99 -8.28
CA GLN A 50 -9.99 5.85 -9.14
C GLN A 50 -11.03 5.03 -9.94
N PRO A 51 -12.22 5.59 -10.23
CA PRO A 51 -13.25 4.91 -11.02
C PRO A 51 -12.76 4.42 -12.39
N THR A 52 -11.87 5.17 -13.02
CA THR A 52 -11.25 4.82 -14.31
C THR A 52 -10.41 3.54 -14.21
N LEU A 53 -9.63 3.39 -13.14
CA LEU A 53 -8.86 2.18 -12.87
C LEU A 53 -9.78 0.98 -12.62
N ARG A 54 -10.88 1.17 -11.88
CA ARG A 54 -11.90 0.13 -11.67
C ARG A 54 -12.46 -0.39 -12.99
N ALA A 55 -12.79 0.51 -13.92
CA ALA A 55 -13.28 0.15 -15.24
C ALA A 55 -12.22 -0.64 -16.04
N GLN A 56 -10.96 -0.21 -16.01
CA GLN A 56 -9.85 -0.93 -16.67
C GLN A 56 -9.63 -2.35 -16.13
N LEU A 57 -9.79 -2.54 -14.82
CA LEU A 57 -9.64 -3.85 -14.17
C LEU A 57 -10.88 -4.75 -14.28
N LYS A 58 -11.99 -4.24 -14.83
CA LYS A 58 -13.28 -4.95 -14.96
C LYS A 58 -13.81 -5.52 -13.63
N ILE A 59 -13.56 -4.86 -12.51
CA ILE A 59 -13.99 -5.30 -11.17
C ILE A 59 -15.30 -4.63 -10.73
N LYS A 60 -16.27 -5.45 -10.28
CA LYS A 60 -17.59 -4.98 -9.83
C LYS A 60 -17.58 -4.37 -8.43
N LYS A 61 -16.78 -4.89 -7.50
CA LYS A 61 -16.55 -4.30 -6.17
C LYS A 61 -15.05 -4.23 -5.95
N ILE A 62 -14.56 -3.13 -5.39
CA ILE A 62 -13.15 -3.01 -5.00
C ILE A 62 -13.02 -3.61 -3.61
N GLN A 63 -12.08 -4.53 -3.46
CA GLN A 63 -11.72 -5.16 -2.20
C GLN A 63 -10.21 -5.26 -2.15
N LEU A 64 -9.56 -4.19 -1.70
CA LEU A 64 -8.12 -4.20 -1.50
C LEU A 64 -7.74 -5.17 -0.38
N LYS A 65 -6.70 -5.95 -0.63
CA LYS A 65 -5.99 -6.73 0.39
C LYS A 65 -5.03 -5.83 1.15
N PRO A 66 -4.64 -6.18 2.38
CA PRO A 66 -3.70 -5.39 3.17
C PRO A 66 -2.48 -4.96 2.35
N ALA A 67 -2.16 -3.67 2.41
CA ALA A 67 -1.00 -3.11 1.74
C ALA A 67 0.24 -3.16 2.62
N PHE A 68 1.41 -3.26 2.00
CA PHE A 68 2.71 -3.21 2.68
C PHE A 68 3.74 -2.48 1.82
N ILE A 69 4.81 -2.00 2.47
CA ILE A 69 5.98 -1.44 1.78
C ILE A 69 7.05 -2.54 1.69
N ALA A 70 7.62 -2.72 0.51
CA ALA A 70 8.81 -3.53 0.33
C ALA A 70 9.79 -2.84 -0.61
N LYS A 71 11.02 -2.62 -0.13
CA LYS A 71 12.02 -1.76 -0.80
C LYS A 71 11.43 -0.37 -1.05
N ASN A 72 11.29 0.05 -2.30
CA ASN A 72 10.70 1.35 -2.68
C ASN A 72 9.30 1.19 -3.31
N ARG A 73 8.56 0.13 -2.97
CA ARG A 73 7.26 -0.18 -3.56
C ARG A 73 6.19 -0.28 -2.49
N LEU A 74 5.06 0.38 -2.74
CA LEU A 74 3.82 0.10 -2.04
C LEU A 74 3.05 -0.95 -2.83
N ILE A 75 2.62 -2.00 -2.17
CA ILE A 75 2.01 -3.17 -2.81
C ILE A 75 0.72 -3.52 -2.11
N SER A 76 -0.34 -3.75 -2.89
CA SER A 76 -1.62 -4.29 -2.42
C SER A 76 -2.19 -5.25 -3.47
N GLY A 77 -3.08 -6.13 -3.04
CA GLY A 77 -3.76 -7.09 -3.90
C GLY A 77 -5.23 -6.75 -4.13
N LEU A 78 -5.76 -7.24 -5.24
CA LEU A 78 -7.18 -7.44 -5.52
C LEU A 78 -7.40 -8.91 -5.86
N GLN A 79 -8.64 -9.33 -6.13
CA GLN A 79 -8.96 -10.73 -6.43
C GLN A 79 -8.02 -11.36 -7.49
N ASN A 80 -7.78 -10.68 -8.61
CA ASN A 80 -6.98 -11.21 -9.73
C ASN A 80 -5.83 -10.29 -10.17
N TYR A 81 -5.50 -9.28 -9.36
CA TYR A 81 -4.50 -8.28 -9.72
C TYR A 81 -3.62 -7.89 -8.54
N LEU A 82 -2.31 -7.80 -8.80
CA LEU A 82 -1.40 -7.07 -7.93
C LEU A 82 -1.30 -5.62 -8.39
N LEU A 83 -1.40 -4.71 -7.43
CA LEU A 83 -1.27 -3.28 -7.62
C LEU A 83 0.03 -2.82 -6.99
N VAL A 84 0.91 -2.22 -7.79
CA VAL A 84 2.26 -1.82 -7.36
C VAL A 84 2.49 -0.35 -7.70
N TRP A 85 2.84 0.44 -6.69
CA TRP A 85 3.20 1.84 -6.82
C TRP A 85 4.67 2.05 -6.44
N ASP A 86 5.30 3.06 -7.04
CA ASP A 86 6.54 3.61 -6.47
C ASP A 86 6.18 4.35 -5.17
N PHE A 87 6.86 4.00 -4.08
CA PHE A 87 6.50 4.52 -2.77
C PHE A 87 6.81 6.02 -2.63
N LYS A 88 7.87 6.54 -3.27
CA LYS A 88 8.20 7.97 -3.22
C LYS A 88 7.15 8.79 -3.97
N LYS A 89 6.73 8.32 -5.15
CA LYS A 89 5.62 8.94 -5.88
C LYS A 89 4.32 8.90 -5.09
N ALA A 90 4.08 7.77 -4.41
CA ALA A 90 2.92 7.62 -3.55
C ALA A 90 2.89 8.67 -2.42
N LEU A 91 4.04 8.97 -1.81
CA LEU A 91 4.14 10.01 -0.78
C LEU A 91 3.89 11.44 -1.32
N LEU A 92 4.04 11.65 -2.63
CA LEU A 92 3.77 12.94 -3.30
C LEU A 92 2.35 13.06 -3.86
N ASN A 93 1.48 12.11 -3.52
CA ASN A 93 0.17 11.95 -4.14
C ASN A 93 0.19 11.70 -5.67
N ASP A 94 1.35 11.33 -6.25
CA ASP A 94 1.43 10.90 -7.64
C ASP A 94 1.16 9.40 -7.73
N PHE A 95 -0.10 9.10 -8.06
CA PHE A 95 -0.60 7.74 -8.16
C PHE A 95 -0.93 7.32 -9.60
N SER A 96 -0.50 8.12 -10.58
CA SER A 96 -0.75 7.87 -12.01
C SER A 96 -0.01 6.65 -12.56
N SER A 97 1.11 6.29 -11.92
CA SER A 97 2.03 5.26 -12.42
C SER A 97 1.81 3.86 -11.82
N ILE A 98 0.58 3.51 -11.47
CA ILE A 98 0.28 2.18 -10.92
C ILE A 98 0.60 1.07 -11.92
N ARG A 99 1.53 0.18 -11.56
CA ARG A 99 1.78 -1.06 -12.31
C ARG A 99 0.73 -2.10 -11.88
N LYS A 100 0.03 -2.65 -12.86
CA LYS A 100 -1.01 -3.68 -12.70
C LYS A 100 -0.46 -5.00 -13.19
N ILE A 101 -0.57 -6.05 -12.39
CA ILE A 101 -0.12 -7.38 -12.80
C ILE A 101 -1.27 -8.35 -12.61
N LYS A 102 -1.73 -8.92 -13.72
CA LYS A 102 -2.80 -9.91 -13.72
C LYS A 102 -2.24 -11.24 -13.22
N LEU A 103 -2.96 -11.89 -12.32
CA LEU A 103 -2.60 -13.19 -11.76
C LEU A 103 -3.76 -14.17 -11.93
N ASP A 104 -3.41 -15.45 -11.92
CA ASP A 104 -4.40 -16.52 -11.80
C ASP A 104 -4.99 -16.47 -10.38
N ALA A 105 -6.29 -16.76 -10.28
CA ALA A 105 -7.18 -16.17 -9.26
C ALA A 105 -6.71 -16.23 -7.79
N GLY A 106 -7.08 -15.20 -7.03
CA GLY A 106 -7.16 -15.22 -5.57
C GLY A 106 -5.92 -14.70 -4.83
N ILE A 107 -5.45 -13.48 -5.08
CA ILE A 107 -4.29 -12.94 -4.36
C ILE A 107 -4.65 -12.62 -2.90
N ILE A 108 -3.82 -13.10 -1.97
CA ILE A 108 -3.95 -12.86 -0.54
C ILE A 108 -2.97 -11.77 -0.08
N GLY A 109 -1.77 -11.73 -0.68
CA GLY A 109 -0.74 -10.76 -0.36
C GLY A 109 0.48 -10.90 -1.28
N GLY A 110 1.46 -10.01 -1.11
CA GLY A 110 2.71 -10.05 -1.86
C GLY A 110 3.91 -9.89 -0.94
N GLY A 111 5.10 -10.05 -1.50
CA GLY A 111 6.38 -9.76 -0.87
C GLY A 111 7.43 -9.51 -1.95
N VAL A 112 8.52 -8.83 -1.60
CA VAL A 112 9.64 -8.60 -2.52
C VAL A 112 10.93 -9.08 -1.89
N GLN A 113 11.56 -10.09 -2.50
CA GLN A 113 12.97 -10.42 -2.29
C GLN A 113 13.76 -10.06 -3.56
N GLU A 114 14.32 -11.04 -4.29
CA GLU A 114 14.96 -10.82 -5.59
C GLU A 114 13.94 -10.66 -6.71
N LYS A 115 12.84 -11.41 -6.61
CA LYS A 115 11.64 -11.31 -7.45
C LYS A 115 10.43 -10.98 -6.59
N MET A 116 9.33 -10.61 -7.23
CA MET A 116 8.08 -10.41 -6.52
C MET A 116 7.39 -11.75 -6.32
N ILE A 117 7.08 -12.08 -5.07
CA ILE A 117 6.41 -13.32 -4.69
C ILE A 117 5.01 -12.94 -4.23
N VAL A 118 4.01 -13.70 -4.62
CA VAL A 118 2.62 -13.48 -4.21
C VAL A 118 2.05 -14.74 -3.58
N GLY A 119 1.32 -14.56 -2.49
CA GLY A 119 0.48 -15.62 -1.93
C GLY A 119 -0.88 -15.58 -2.61
N THR A 120 -1.35 -16.73 -3.07
CA THR A 120 -2.68 -16.93 -3.64
C THR A 120 -3.51 -17.88 -2.78
N GLU A 121 -4.81 -17.95 -3.05
CA GLU A 121 -5.72 -18.94 -2.45
C GLU A 121 -5.26 -20.39 -2.69
N ASN A 122 -4.43 -20.62 -3.71
CA ASN A 122 -3.94 -21.94 -4.11
C ASN A 122 -2.44 -22.17 -3.80
N GLY A 123 -1.76 -21.26 -3.11
CA GLY A 123 -0.33 -21.40 -2.76
C GLY A 123 0.50 -20.15 -3.01
N TRP A 124 1.62 -20.29 -3.71
CA TRP A 124 2.56 -19.20 -3.98
C TRP A 124 2.85 -19.11 -5.49
N ASP A 125 3.01 -17.88 -5.99
CA ASP A 125 3.38 -17.62 -7.37
C ASP A 125 4.48 -16.54 -7.45
N PHE A 126 5.19 -16.50 -8.58
CA PHE A 126 6.27 -15.55 -8.85
C PHE A 126 5.88 -14.61 -9.99
N VAL A 127 6.05 -13.33 -9.74
CA VAL A 127 5.70 -12.28 -10.69
C VAL A 127 6.98 -11.62 -11.21
N GLN A 128 7.14 -11.61 -12.54
CA GLN A 128 8.24 -10.92 -13.23
C GLN A 128 7.97 -9.43 -13.42
#